data_AF-A0A067BMT3-F1
#
_entry.id   AF-A0A067BMT3-F1
#
_cell.length_a   1.000
_cell.length_b   1.000
_cell.length_c   1.000
_cell.angle_alpha   90.00
_cell.angle_beta   90.00
_cell.angle_gamma   90.00
#
_symmetry.space_group_name_H-M   'P 1'
#
loop_
_entity.id
_entity.type
_entity.pdbx_description
1 polymer ?
#
loop_
_entity_poly.entity_id
_entity_poly.type
_entity_poly.pdbx_seq_one_letter_code
_entity_poly.pdbx_strand_id
1 'polypeptide(L)'
;MDRLARYIETARSVYDLDKVSWHDAVLEGLYSRVLYWTLAGYALAAIPLLTWHLNKGRRQLVVRVACSVASTCVALALGVCIDDVREQIFFVLGLVVGAFCTVLHCEIAEMVREHLNTLTKSKND
;
A
#
# COMPACT_ATOMS: atom_id res chain seq x y z
N MET A 1 -6.87 -25.10 -38.75
CA MET A 1 -7.59 -24.22 -37.78
C MET A 1 -8.25 -25.02 -36.64
N ASP A 2 -8.53 -26.32 -36.82
CA ASP A 2 -9.26 -27.17 -35.84
C ASP A 2 -8.50 -27.57 -34.55
N ARG A 3 -7.21 -27.25 -34.45
CA ARG A 3 -6.41 -27.57 -33.26
C ARG A 3 -6.54 -26.46 -32.22
N LEU A 4 -6.59 -25.20 -32.65
CA LEU A 4 -6.77 -24.03 -31.77
C LEU A 4 -8.18 -24.01 -31.15
N ALA A 5 -9.21 -24.32 -31.95
CA ALA A 5 -10.59 -24.42 -31.46
C ALA A 5 -10.74 -25.48 -30.36
N ARG A 6 -10.14 -26.67 -30.55
CA ARG A 6 -10.12 -27.72 -29.52
C ARG A 6 -9.38 -27.32 -28.26
N TYR A 7 -8.26 -26.60 -28.37
CA TYR A 7 -7.55 -26.10 -27.17
C TYR A 7 -8.38 -25.07 -26.40
N ILE A 8 -9.09 -24.18 -27.09
CA ILE A 8 -9.98 -23.18 -26.46
C ILE A 8 -11.16 -23.87 -25.79
N GLU A 9 -11.74 -24.87 -26.44
CA GLU A 9 -12.89 -25.62 -25.92
C GLU A 9 -12.51 -26.52 -24.74
N THR A 10 -11.29 -27.08 -24.76
CA THR A 10 -10.73 -27.83 -23.62
C THR A 10 -10.36 -26.90 -22.46
N ALA A 11 -9.81 -25.71 -22.74
CA ALA A 11 -9.56 -24.71 -21.70
C ALA A 11 -10.87 -24.21 -21.06
N ARG A 12 -11.94 -24.06 -21.87
CA ARG A 12 -13.29 -23.68 -21.43
C ARG A 12 -14.04 -24.78 -20.67
N SER A 13 -13.72 -26.04 -20.90
CA SER A 13 -14.35 -27.15 -20.15
C SER A 13 -13.59 -27.52 -18.88
N VAL A 14 -12.27 -27.34 -18.86
CA VAL A 14 -11.42 -27.57 -17.69
C VAL A 14 -11.52 -26.42 -16.69
N TYR A 15 -11.59 -25.19 -17.18
CA TYR A 15 -11.97 -24.03 -16.38
C TYR A 15 -13.41 -23.71 -16.73
N ASP A 16 -14.35 -24.06 -15.84
CA ASP A 16 -15.78 -23.71 -15.88
C ASP A 16 -15.95 -22.17 -15.78
N LEU A 17 -15.38 -21.46 -16.76
CA LEU A 17 -15.25 -20.00 -16.88
C LEU A 17 -16.61 -19.32 -16.99
N ASP A 18 -17.66 -20.06 -17.31
CA ASP A 18 -19.04 -19.57 -17.34
C ASP A 18 -19.68 -19.50 -15.94
N LYS A 19 -19.07 -20.07 -14.89
CA LYS A 19 -19.59 -20.04 -13.52
C LYS A 19 -18.73 -19.30 -12.50
N VAL A 20 -17.60 -18.73 -12.91
CA VAL A 20 -16.81 -17.90 -11.99
C VAL A 20 -17.48 -16.53 -11.91
N SER A 21 -18.29 -16.33 -10.87
CA SER A 21 -18.84 -15.03 -10.53
C SER A 21 -17.68 -14.03 -10.39
N TRP A 22 -17.75 -12.90 -11.10
CA TRP A 22 -16.76 -11.82 -10.98
C TRP A 22 -16.53 -11.40 -9.52
N HIS A 23 -17.58 -11.52 -8.70
CA HIS A 23 -17.50 -11.29 -7.26
C HIS A 23 -16.60 -12.29 -6.55
N ASP A 24 -16.65 -13.58 -6.91
CA ASP A 24 -15.81 -14.61 -6.31
C ASP A 24 -14.37 -14.50 -6.81
N ALA A 25 -14.14 -14.18 -8.08
CA ALA A 25 -12.80 -13.89 -8.59
C ALA A 25 -12.18 -12.65 -7.94
N VAL A 26 -12.99 -11.60 -7.70
CA VAL A 26 -12.55 -10.40 -6.97
C VAL A 26 -12.31 -10.72 -5.50
N LEU A 27 -13.18 -11.49 -4.84
CA LEU A 27 -13.01 -11.89 -3.44
C LEU A 27 -11.81 -12.81 -3.24
N GLU A 28 -11.56 -13.73 -4.16
CA GLU A 28 -10.41 -14.63 -4.14
C GLU A 28 -9.12 -13.87 -4.46
N GLY A 29 -9.21 -12.85 -5.34
CA GLY A 29 -8.17 -11.83 -5.50
C GLY A 29 -7.98 -10.95 -4.25
N LEU A 30 -9.05 -10.65 -3.50
CA LEU A 30 -9.03 -9.85 -2.26
C LEU A 30 -8.47 -10.64 -1.07
N TYR A 31 -8.75 -11.93 -1.03
CA TYR A 31 -8.17 -12.91 -0.09
C TYR A 31 -6.80 -13.42 -0.55
N SER A 32 -6.31 -12.95 -1.70
CA SER A 32 -4.98 -13.31 -2.17
C SER A 32 -3.93 -12.79 -1.20
N ARG A 33 -3.03 -13.68 -0.78
CA ARG A 33 -1.86 -13.33 0.03
C ARG A 33 -1.06 -12.16 -0.55
N VAL A 34 -1.10 -12.01 -1.88
CA VAL A 34 -0.48 -10.89 -2.60
C VAL A 34 -1.07 -9.55 -2.18
N LEU A 35 -2.40 -9.43 -2.05
CA LEU A 35 -3.05 -8.20 -1.63
C LEU A 35 -2.73 -7.88 -0.17
N TYR A 36 -2.73 -8.91 0.69
CA TYR A 36 -2.34 -8.76 2.10
C TYR A 36 -0.93 -8.18 2.23
N TRP A 37 0.05 -8.74 1.53
CA TRP A 37 1.42 -8.26 1.57
C TRP A 37 1.58 -6.86 0.98
N THR A 38 0.83 -6.53 -0.07
CA THR A 38 0.81 -5.17 -0.63
C THR A 38 0.30 -4.15 0.41
N LEU A 39 -0.78 -4.46 1.10
CA LEU A 39 -1.35 -3.61 2.16
C LEU A 39 -0.42 -3.52 3.38
N ALA A 40 0.22 -4.62 3.76
CA ALA A 40 1.20 -4.65 4.83
C ALA A 40 2.39 -3.74 4.53
N GLY A 41 2.93 -3.82 3.31
CA GLY A 41 3.98 -2.91 2.83
C GLY A 41 3.53 -1.46 2.85
N TYR A 42 2.31 -1.17 2.37
CA TYR A 42 1.73 0.17 2.39
C TYR A 42 1.69 0.77 3.80
N ALA A 43 1.13 0.02 4.76
CA ALA A 43 0.97 0.49 6.13
C ALA A 43 2.33 0.73 6.81
N LEU A 44 3.31 -0.15 6.56
CA LEU A 44 4.66 -0.04 7.11
C LEU A 44 5.41 1.20 6.62
N ALA A 45 5.23 1.59 5.36
CA ALA A 45 5.83 2.82 4.84
C ALA A 45 5.12 4.07 5.35
N ALA A 46 3.81 4.01 5.59
CA ALA A 46 3.02 5.17 6.00
C ALA A 46 3.33 5.63 7.44
N ILE A 47 3.51 4.70 8.38
CA ILE A 47 3.73 4.98 9.81
C ILE A 47 4.94 5.91 10.07
N PRO A 48 6.17 5.63 9.57
CA PRO A 48 7.33 6.47 9.83
C PRO A 48 7.19 7.85 9.16
N LEU A 49 6.57 7.94 7.99
CA LEU A 49 6.35 9.20 7.29
C LEU A 49 5.33 10.09 7.99
N LEU A 50 4.24 9.50 8.47
CA LEU A 50 3.25 10.22 9.27
C LEU A 50 3.87 10.71 10.59
N THR A 51 4.65 9.87 11.25
CA THR A 51 5.39 10.24 12.47
C THR A 51 6.38 11.37 12.19
N TRP A 52 7.05 11.34 11.02
CA TRP A 52 7.96 12.39 10.59
C TRP A 52 7.24 13.73 10.41
N HIS A 53 6.11 13.71 9.72
CA HIS A 53 5.31 14.89 9.40
C HIS A 53 4.65 15.51 10.64
N LEU A 54 4.17 14.71 11.58
CA LEU A 54 3.54 15.20 12.83
C LEU A 54 4.55 15.81 13.82
N ASN A 55 5.80 15.32 13.82
CA ASN A 55 6.79 15.71 14.83
C ASN A 55 7.85 16.69 14.32
N LYS A 56 7.46 17.89 13.86
CA LYS A 56 8.36 18.91 13.25
C LYS A 56 9.42 19.58 14.17
N GLY A 57 9.73 19.05 15.37
CA GLY A 57 10.66 19.68 16.34
C GLY A 57 12.04 19.03 16.51
N ARG A 58 13.07 19.82 16.91
CA ARG A 58 14.46 19.36 17.18
C ARG A 58 14.56 18.26 18.26
N ARG A 59 13.72 18.32 19.30
CA ARG A 59 13.71 17.34 20.41
C ARG A 59 13.07 15.99 20.03
N GLN A 60 12.42 15.93 18.87
CA GLN A 60 11.71 14.75 18.37
C GLN A 60 12.48 13.99 17.28
N LEU A 61 13.72 14.40 16.99
CA LEU A 61 14.60 13.70 16.05
C LEU A 61 14.89 12.26 16.48
N VAL A 62 15.04 12.01 17.79
CA VAL A 62 15.22 10.67 18.34
C VAL A 62 14.00 9.78 18.08
N VAL A 63 12.79 10.30 18.24
CA VAL A 63 11.53 9.57 17.96
C VAL A 63 11.41 9.23 16.48
N ARG A 64 11.77 10.18 15.61
CA ARG A 64 11.79 9.96 14.15
C ARG A 64 12.76 8.86 13.73
N VAL A 65 13.99 8.92 14.24
CA VAL A 65 15.02 7.92 13.94
C VAL A 65 14.60 6.56 14.50
N ALA A 66 14.09 6.51 15.74
CA ALA A 66 13.62 5.27 16.35
C ALA A 66 12.45 4.64 15.56
N CYS A 67 11.46 5.43 15.12
CA CYS A 67 10.37 4.94 14.28
C CYS A 67 10.85 4.48 12.90
N SER A 68 11.78 5.19 12.27
CA SER A 68 12.36 4.76 11.00
C SER A 68 13.10 3.43 11.13
N VAL A 69 13.97 3.31 12.14
CA VAL A 69 14.74 2.09 12.41
C VAL A 69 13.79 0.93 12.74
N ALA A 70 12.80 1.14 13.60
CA ALA A 70 11.80 0.12 13.92
C ALA A 70 11.02 -0.34 12.67
N SER A 71 10.60 0.60 11.81
CA SER A 71 9.89 0.28 10.57
C SER A 71 10.77 -0.51 9.61
N THR A 72 12.06 -0.15 9.48
CA THR A 72 13.03 -0.91 8.68
C THR A 72 13.25 -2.32 9.25
N CYS A 73 13.38 -2.47 10.57
CA CYS A 73 13.51 -3.78 11.21
C CYS A 73 12.28 -4.66 10.96
N VAL A 74 11.07 -4.11 11.06
CA VAL A 74 9.83 -4.85 10.79
C VAL A 74 9.73 -5.21 9.29
N ALA A 75 10.09 -4.30 8.39
CA ALA A 75 10.09 -4.57 6.96
C ALA A 75 11.10 -5.68 6.58
N LEU A 76 12.28 -5.69 7.19
CA LEU A 76 13.26 -6.76 7.02
C LEU A 76 12.77 -8.09 7.60
N ALA A 77 12.21 -8.08 8.81
CA ALA A 77 11.67 -9.29 9.43
C ALA A 77 10.55 -9.91 8.58
N LEU A 78 9.62 -9.09 8.10
CA LEU A 78 8.55 -9.55 7.21
C LEU A 78 9.09 -10.00 5.85
N GLY A 79 10.06 -9.27 5.27
CA GLY A 79 10.69 -9.63 4.01
C GLY A 79 11.41 -10.99 4.05
N VAL A 80 11.98 -11.37 5.20
CA VAL A 80 12.60 -12.69 5.41
C VAL A 80 11.54 -13.79 5.60
N CYS A 81 10.35 -13.46 6.11
CA CYS A 81 9.25 -14.40 6.31
C CYS A 81 8.42 -14.66 5.05
N ILE A 82 8.71 -13.97 3.94
CA ILE A 82 8.01 -14.18 2.67
C ILE A 82 8.82 -15.17 1.81
N ASP A 83 8.31 -16.39 1.68
CA ASP A 83 8.95 -17.45 0.89
C ASP A 83 8.70 -17.29 -0.63
N ASP A 84 7.61 -16.62 -1.04
CA ASP A 84 7.25 -16.45 -2.46
C ASP A 84 7.76 -15.12 -3.02
N VAL A 85 8.55 -15.19 -4.09
CA VAL A 85 9.12 -14.02 -4.78
C VAL A 85 8.03 -13.06 -5.29
N ARG A 86 6.87 -13.55 -5.72
CA ARG A 86 5.74 -12.70 -6.12
C ARG A 86 5.23 -11.89 -4.94
N GLU A 87 4.99 -12.54 -3.80
CA GLU A 87 4.55 -11.87 -2.59
C GLU A 87 5.55 -10.80 -2.13
N GLN A 88 6.85 -11.08 -2.28
CA GLN A 88 7.92 -10.14 -1.94
C GLN A 88 7.94 -8.92 -2.87
N ILE A 89 7.75 -9.11 -4.18
CA ILE A 89 7.63 -8.00 -5.15
C ILE A 89 6.45 -7.10 -4.79
N PHE A 90 5.29 -7.69 -4.50
CA PHE A 90 4.08 -6.94 -4.16
C PHE A 90 4.18 -6.26 -2.78
N PHE A 91 4.89 -6.85 -1.82
CA PHE A 91 5.25 -6.19 -0.57
C PHE A 91 6.10 -4.93 -0.80
N VAL A 92 7.14 -5.02 -1.65
CA VAL A 92 7.99 -3.88 -2.01
C VAL A 92 7.20 -2.81 -2.77
N LEU A 93 6.35 -3.21 -3.71
CA LEU A 93 5.44 -2.27 -4.39
C LEU A 93 4.52 -1.56 -3.38
N GLY A 94 3.98 -2.30 -2.42
CA GLY A 94 3.22 -1.76 -1.29
C GLY A 94 4.01 -0.71 -0.52
N LEU A 95 5.26 -0.98 -0.16
CA LEU A 95 6.15 -0.01 0.52
C LEU A 95 6.33 1.28 -0.29
N VAL A 96 6.61 1.17 -1.59
CA VAL A 96 6.84 2.33 -2.47
C VAL A 96 5.57 3.17 -2.62
N VAL A 97 4.44 2.52 -2.92
CA VAL A 97 3.16 3.21 -3.08
C VAL A 97 2.71 3.83 -1.76
N GLY A 98 2.84 3.12 -0.64
CA GLY A 98 2.50 3.63 0.68
C GLY A 98 3.34 4.84 1.08
N ALA A 99 4.63 4.83 0.76
CA ALA A 99 5.49 5.97 0.99
C ALA A 99 5.03 7.19 0.19
N PHE A 100 4.83 7.01 -1.11
CA PHE A 100 4.41 8.08 -2.01
C PHE A 100 3.04 8.66 -1.62
N CYS A 101 2.03 7.81 -1.42
CA CYS A 101 0.68 8.24 -1.03
C CYS A 101 0.67 8.98 0.30
N THR A 102 1.48 8.54 1.27
CA THR A 102 1.56 9.21 2.58
C THR A 102 2.18 10.60 2.47
N VAL A 103 3.25 10.76 1.68
CA VAL A 103 3.83 12.08 1.41
C VAL A 103 2.80 13.00 0.76
N LEU A 104 2.11 12.51 -0.28
CA LEU A 104 1.08 13.28 -0.98
C LEU A 104 -0.05 13.73 -0.04
N HIS A 105 -0.56 12.83 0.81
CA HIS A 105 -1.60 13.18 1.79
C HIS A 105 -1.10 14.19 2.83
N CYS A 106 0.18 14.12 3.24
CA CYS A 106 0.77 15.11 4.15
C CYS A 106 0.86 16.49 3.47
N GLU A 107 1.30 16.57 2.22
CA GLU A 107 1.37 17.83 1.47
C GLU A 107 -0.01 18.46 1.29
N ILE A 108 -1.02 17.66 0.92
CA ILE A 108 -2.41 18.13 0.81
C ILE A 108 -2.91 18.64 2.16
N ALA A 109 -2.62 17.94 3.25
CA ALA A 109 -3.00 18.37 4.60
C ALA A 109 -2.32 19.69 5.01
N GLU A 110 -1.06 19.91 4.63
CA GLU A 110 -0.35 21.17 4.83
C GLU A 110 -1.02 22.32 4.06
N MET A 111 -1.32 22.12 2.76
CA MET A 111 -1.99 23.12 1.92
C MET A 111 -3.37 23.50 2.47
N VAL A 112 -4.18 22.51 2.88
CA VAL A 112 -5.50 22.75 3.47
C VAL A 112 -5.37 23.52 4.78
N ARG A 113 -4.40 23.18 5.62
CA ARG A 113 -4.17 23.87 6.89
C ARG A 113 -3.75 25.32 6.70
N GLU A 114 -2.93 25.60 5.69
CA GLU A 114 -2.53 26.96 5.34
C GLU A 114 -3.71 27.79 4.85
N HIS A 115 -4.56 27.24 3.97
CA HIS A 115 -5.79 27.91 3.53
C HIS A 115 -6.78 28.18 4.67
N LEU A 116 -6.95 27.24 5.61
CA LEU A 116 -7.80 27.46 6.78
C LEU A 116 -7.26 28.58 7.69
N ASN A 117 -5.94 28.64 7.88
CA ASN A 117 -5.30 29.68 8.68
C ASN A 117 -5.44 31.08 8.05
N THR A 118 -5.32 31.20 6.72
CA THR A 118 -5.49 32.49 6.03
C THR A 118 -6.93 32.97 6.06
N LEU A 119 -7.91 32.09 5.88
CA LEU A 119 -9.34 32.39 6.03
C LEU A 119 -9.70 32.82 7.46
N THR A 120 -9.14 32.14 8.46
CA THR A 120 -9.40 32.48 9.87
C THR A 120 -8.80 33.83 10.23
N LYS A 121 -7.60 34.14 9.72
CA LYS A 121 -6.96 35.45 9.94
C LYS A 121 -7.72 36.58 9.26
N SER A 122 -8.16 36.38 8.01
CA SER A 122 -8.97 37.35 7.27
C SER A 122 -10.36 37.62 7.87
N LYS A 123 -10.86 36.75 8.76
CA LYS A 123 -12.15 36.93 9.44
C LYS A 123 -12.02 37.68 10.78
N ASN A 124 -10.82 37.71 11.34
CA ASN A 124 -10.53 38.36 12.63
C ASN A 124 -9.90 39.76 12.46
N ASP A 125 -9.56 40.17 11.23
CA ASP A 125 -9.23 41.55 10.83
C ASP A 125 -10.50 42.25 10.32
#